data_AF-A0A330HQN6-F1
#
_entry.id   AF-A0A330HQN6-F1
#
_cell.length_a   1.000
_cell.length_b   1.000
_cell.length_c   1.000
_cell.angle_alpha   90.00
_cell.angle_beta   90.00
_cell.angle_gamma   90.00
#
_symmetry.space_group_name_H-M   'P 1'
#
loop_
_entity.id
_entity.type
_entity.pdbx_description
1 polymer ?
#
loop_
_entity_poly.entity_id
_entity_poly.type
_entity_poly.pdbx_seq_one_letter_code
_entity_poly.pdbx_strand_id
1 'polypeptide(L)' 'MYQTAPFVPTEVHVGTVDDENGALLVLTVRTTEGLFDIALDGEAADAIVKAIGTIRSKMEPGT' A
#
# COMPACT_ATOMS: atom_id res chain seq x y z
N MET A 1 6.49 13.01 29.82
CA MET A 1 6.42 13.20 28.36
C MET A 1 6.18 11.83 27.76
N TYR A 2 5.02 11.57 27.16
CA TYR A 2 4.80 10.29 26.48
C TYR A 2 5.58 10.35 25.17
N GLN A 3 6.59 9.48 25.05
CA GLN A 3 7.27 9.24 23.80
C GLN A 3 6.25 8.56 22.89
N THR A 4 5.77 9.29 21.89
CA THR A 4 4.92 8.74 20.84
C THR A 4 5.64 7.51 20.28
N ALA A 5 4.98 6.35 20.33
CA ALA A 5 5.57 5.14 19.76
C ALA A 5 5.91 5.46 18.29
N PRO A 6 7.08 5.05 17.79
CA PRO A 6 7.43 5.33 16.40
C PRO A 6 6.31 4.81 15.50
N PHE A 7 6.05 5.51 14.40
CA PHE A 7 5.00 5.15 13.45
C PHE A 7 5.37 3.80 12.80
N VAL A 8 5.00 2.68 13.44
CA VAL A 8 5.39 1.33 13.00
C VAL A 8 4.30 0.78 12.08
N PRO A 9 4.59 0.55 10.79
CA PRO A 9 3.67 -0.14 9.89
C PRO A 9 3.47 -1.58 10.37
N THR A 10 2.23 -1.97 10.60
CA THR A 10 1.85 -3.33 10.98
C THR A 10 1.28 -4.09 9.79
N GLU A 11 0.68 -3.38 8.83
CA GLU A 11 0.04 -3.97 7.65
C GLU A 11 0.03 -2.97 6.50
N VAL A 12 0.10 -3.45 5.25
CA VAL A 12 0.05 -2.63 4.04
C VAL A 12 -0.96 -3.23 3.07
N HIS A 13 -1.92 -2.43 2.64
CA HIS A 13 -2.96 -2.78 1.68
C HIS A 13 -2.93 -1.84 0.49
N VAL A 14 -3.18 -2.38 -0.70
CA VAL A 14 -3.36 -1.60 -1.92
C VAL A 14 -4.74 -1.90 -2.47
N GLY A 15 -5.51 -0.86 -2.73
CA GLY A 15 -6.86 -0.94 -3.27
C GLY A 15 -7.10 0.13 -4.32
N THR A 16 -8.10 -0.10 -5.17
CA THR A 16 -8.61 0.90 -6.11
C THR A 16 -9.86 1.55 -5.54
N VAL A 17 -9.92 2.88 -5.65
CA VAL A 17 -11.11 3.69 -5.38
C VAL A 17 -11.53 4.32 -6.69
N ASP A 18 -12.77 4.07 -7.11
CA ASP A 18 -13.33 4.74 -8.28
C ASP A 18 -13.75 6.16 -7.93
N ASP A 19 -13.27 7.14 -8.68
CA ASP A 19 -13.75 8.52 -8.66
C ASP A 19 -14.33 8.95 -10.02
N GLU A 20 -14.80 10.20 -10.09
CA GLU A 20 -15.40 10.78 -11.29
C GLU A 20 -14.41 10.98 -12.48
N ASN A 21 -13.10 10.89 -12.23
CA ASN A 21 -12.01 10.95 -13.20
C ASN A 21 -11.35 9.58 -13.49
N GLY A 22 -11.75 8.51 -12.78
CA GLY A 22 -11.28 7.14 -13.00
C GLY A 22 -10.87 6.42 -11.72
N ALA A 23 -10.23 5.25 -11.85
CA ALA A 23 -9.76 4.49 -10.69
C ALA A 23 -8.46 5.10 -10.13
N LEU A 24 -8.52 5.62 -8.91
CA LEU A 24 -7.36 6.02 -8.12
C LEU A 24 -6.85 4.84 -7.30
N LEU A 25 -5.55 4.59 -7.33
CA LEU A 25 -4.93 3.60 -6.46
C LEU A 25 -4.59 4.24 -5.12
N VAL A 26 -5.04 3.58 -4.05
CA VAL A 26 -4.79 4.00 -2.67
C VAL A 26 -3.91 2.96 -1.98
N LEU A 27 -2.84 3.45 -1.37
CA LEU A 27 -1.98 2.69 -0.48
C LEU A 27 -2.40 2.97 0.95
N THR A 28 -3.02 1.97 1.58
CA THR A 28 -3.41 2.03 2.99
C THR A 28 -2.35 1.35 3.84
N VAL A 29 -1.77 2.09 4.78
CA VAL A 29 -0.82 1.57 5.77
C VAL A 29 -1.50 1.54 7.12
N ARG A 30 -1.60 0.35 7.72
CA ARG A 30 -2.03 0.21 9.11
C ARG A 30 -0.84 0.43 10.02
N THR A 31 -0.99 1.33 10.97
CA THR A 31 0.05 1.65 11.95
C THR A 31 -0.47 1.46 13.36
N THR A 32 0.43 1.58 14.34
CA THR A 32 0.09 1.62 15.75
C THR A 32 -0.85 2.77 16.12
N GLU A 33 -0.96 3.80 15.28
CA GLU A 33 -1.82 4.98 15.51
C GLU A 33 -3.11 4.96 14.68
N GLY A 34 -3.30 3.97 13.79
CA GLY A 34 -4.49 3.85 12.94
C GLY A 34 -4.16 3.62 11.47
N LEU A 35 -5.13 3.86 10.60
CA LEU A 35 -4.97 3.74 9.14
C LEU A 35 -4.42 5.05 8.57
N PHE A 36 -3.49 4.91 7.62
CA PHE A 36 -2.92 6.01 6.87
C PHE A 36 -3.09 5.72 5.38
N ASP A 37 -3.90 6.54 4.71
CA ASP A 37 -4.23 6.38 3.28
C ASP A 37 -3.42 7.36 2.44
N ILE A 38 -2.76 6.84 1.39
CA ILE A 38 -1.95 7.60 0.45
C ILE A 38 -2.57 7.43 -0.93
N ALA A 39 -3.02 8.52 -1.54
CA ALA A 39 -3.43 8.53 -2.94
C ALA A 39 -2.19 8.45 -3.84
N LEU A 40 -2.22 7.58 -4.84
CA LEU A 40 -1.16 7.40 -5.81
C LEU A 40 -1.57 7.97 -7.16
N ASP A 41 -0.65 8.66 -7.83
CA ASP A 41 -0.79 8.94 -9.26
C ASP A 41 -0.60 7.66 -10.10
N GLY A 42 -0.89 7.74 -11.40
CA GLY A 42 -0.83 6.59 -12.30
C GLY A 42 0.55 5.94 -12.45
N GLU A 43 1.64 6.69 -12.32
CA GLU A 43 3.01 6.14 -12.41
C GLU A 43 3.38 5.41 -11.12
N ALA A 44 3.09 6.03 -9.97
CA ALA A 44 3.31 5.43 -8.66
C ALA A 44 2.49 4.15 -8.46
N ALA A 45 1.23 4.19 -8.90
CA ALA A 45 0.32 3.06 -9.00
C ALA A 45 0.93 1.85 -9.73
N ASP A 46 1.39 2.05 -10.97
CA ASP A 46 1.96 0.99 -11.81
C ASP A 46 3.22 0.38 -11.17
N ALA A 47 4.10 1.24 -10.62
CA ALA A 47 5.31 0.81 -9.95
C ALA A 47 5.03 -0.10 -8.74
N ILE A 48 4.03 0.24 -7.91
CA ILE A 48 3.63 -0.56 -6.75
C ILE A 48 3.05 -1.91 -7.18
N VAL A 49 2.14 -1.93 -8.16
CA VAL A 49 1.54 -3.17 -8.68
C VAL A 49 2.63 -4.12 -9.21
N LYS A 50 3.61 -3.59 -9.95
CA LYS A 50 4.74 -4.36 -10.48
C LYS A 50 5.63 -4.93 -9.38
N ALA A 51 5.90 -4.14 -8.33
CA ALA A 51 6.68 -4.59 -7.18
C ALA A 51 5.99 -5.74 -6.44
N ILE A 52 4.67 -5.63 -6.19
CA ILE A 52 3.88 -6.69 -5.57
C ILE A 52 3.89 -7.97 -6.42
N GLY A 53 3.69 -7.84 -7.74
CA GLY A 53 3.77 -8.98 -8.67
C GLY A 53 5.12 -9.70 -8.59
N THR A 54 6.22 -8.94 -8.55
CA THR A 54 7.59 -9.47 -8.43
C THR A 54 7.83 -10.19 -7.10
N ILE A 55 7.27 -9.68 -6.01
CA ILE A 55 7.40 -10.32 -4.69
C ILE A 55 6.59 -11.61 -4.67
N ARG A 56 5.34 -11.59 -5.16
CA ARG A 56 4.49 -12.79 -5.27
C ARG A 56 5.13 -13.88 -6.10
N SER A 57 5.68 -13.54 -7.27
CA SER A 57 6.36 -14.53 -8.13
C SER A 57 7.59 -15.17 -7.47
N LYS A 58 8.18 -14.52 -6.46
CA LYS A 58 9.30 -15.07 -5.67
C LYS A 58 8.85 -15.86 -4.44
N MET A 59 7.59 -15.71 -4.03
CA MET A 59 6.98 -16.40 -2.90
C MET A 59 6.22 -17.65 -3.31
N GLU A 60 5.82 -17.78 -4.58
CA GLU A 60 5.32 -19.05 -5.10
C GLU A 60 6.47 -20.07 -5.09
N PRO A 61 6.36 -21.18 -4.33
CA PRO A 61 7.36 -22.23 -4.38
C PRO A 61 7.33 -22.82 -5.78
N GLY A 62 8.48 -22.89 -6.44
CA GLY A 62 8.60 -23.50 -7.76
C GLY A 62 7.97 -24.89 -7.74
N THR A 63 6.92 -25.07 -8.52
CA THR A 63 6.26 -26.36 -8.78
C THR A 63 7.24 -27.35 -9.41
#